data_AF-A0A496VLF4-F1
#
_entry.id   AF-A0A496VLF4-F1
#
_cell.length_a   1.000
_cell.length_b   1.000
_cell.length_c   1.000
_cell.angle_alpha   90.00
_cell.angle_beta   90.00
_cell.angle_gamma   90.00
#
_symmetry.space_group_name_H-M   'P 1'
#
loop_
_entity.id
_entity.type
_entity.pdbx_description
1 polymer ?
#
loop_
_entity_poly.entity_id
_entity_poly.type
_entity_poly.pdbx_seq_one_letter_code
_entity_poly.pdbx_strand_id
1 'polypeptide(L)'
;EMTKESSDIVILDDNFSSITTAMLYGRTLFKSIRKFLIFQLTVNLSAILVAFLGPFFGFDLPLTMTQLLWINIIMDTLAGLAFAGEAALGRYMLEKPIPKNEGLISKDMWASVLVNGGVAAFMSLIFLTYTPIRELFSRGMDIQSAEAEAVFLTAFFGFFVFMHAFNTFNARTQSLNLFEHLFENRLFLGVIATIFIVQTTFIYIGGEILRTVPLQPIEWLYMVILAIVLIPVDLIRKMIRNALFGNPVLKQSR
;
A
#
# COMPACT_ATOMS: atom_id res chain seq x y z
N GLU A 1 -42.95 8.84 -15.34
CA GLU A 1 -42.69 7.44 -14.96
C GLU A 1 -41.78 6.76 -15.98
N MET A 2 -42.18 6.68 -17.26
CA MET A 2 -41.34 6.12 -18.33
C MET A 2 -39.93 6.71 -18.44
N THR A 3 -39.76 8.03 -18.28
CA THR A 3 -38.44 8.67 -18.27
C THR A 3 -37.60 8.32 -17.04
N LYS A 4 -38.23 8.00 -15.90
CA LYS A 4 -37.52 7.56 -14.68
C LYS A 4 -37.04 6.12 -14.82
N GLU A 5 -37.82 5.26 -15.49
CA GLU A 5 -37.45 3.87 -15.76
C GLU A 5 -36.38 3.72 -16.84
N SER A 6 -36.26 4.70 -17.75
CA SER A 6 -35.24 4.69 -18.81
C SER A 6 -33.94 5.44 -18.46
N SER A 7 -33.85 6.04 -17.28
CA SER A 7 -32.68 6.81 -16.85
C SER A 7 -31.74 6.00 -15.95
N ASP A 8 -30.42 6.11 -16.16
CA ASP A 8 -29.41 5.46 -15.31
C ASP A 8 -29.36 6.03 -13.89
N ILE A 9 -29.76 7.30 -13.71
CA ILE A 9 -29.77 8.00 -12.42
C ILE A 9 -31.06 8.81 -12.32
N VAL A 10 -31.79 8.66 -11.22
CA VAL A 10 -33.02 9.42 -10.91
C VAL A 10 -32.76 10.30 -9.69
N ILE A 11 -33.01 11.61 -9.83
CA ILE A 11 -32.91 12.59 -8.74
C ILE A 11 -34.24 12.56 -8.00
N LEU A 12 -34.21 12.24 -6.70
CA LEU A 12 -35.41 12.09 -5.88
C LEU A 12 -35.90 13.40 -5.26
N ASP A 13 -34.99 14.37 -5.07
CA ASP A 13 -35.24 15.64 -4.39
C ASP A 13 -35.45 16.82 -5.35
N ASP A 14 -35.54 16.55 -6.67
CA ASP A 14 -35.71 17.52 -7.76
C ASP A 14 -34.73 18.72 -7.70
N ASN A 15 -33.58 18.54 -7.03
CA ASN A 15 -32.60 19.60 -6.82
C ASN A 15 -31.40 19.43 -7.76
N PHE A 16 -31.10 20.45 -8.56
CA PHE A 16 -29.90 20.47 -9.42
C PHE A 16 -28.58 20.37 -8.63
N SER A 17 -28.58 20.74 -7.34
CA SER A 17 -27.43 20.54 -6.44
C SER A 17 -27.02 19.06 -6.35
N SER A 18 -27.98 18.14 -6.40
CA SER A 18 -27.74 16.69 -6.36
C SER A 18 -26.90 16.21 -7.55
N ILE A 19 -27.02 16.86 -8.71
CA ILE A 19 -26.16 16.57 -9.88
C ILE A 19 -24.71 16.96 -9.58
N THR A 20 -24.49 18.15 -9.03
CA THR A 20 -23.13 18.63 -8.71
C THR A 20 -22.47 17.77 -7.64
N THR A 21 -23.26 17.28 -6.69
CA THR A 21 -22.83 16.34 -5.65
C THR A 21 -22.48 14.99 -6.26
N ALA A 22 -23.34 14.43 -7.11
CA ALA A 22 -23.07 13.19 -7.83
C ALA A 22 -21.79 13.28 -8.68
N MET A 23 -21.55 14.41 -9.36
CA MET A 23 -20.31 14.66 -10.09
C MET A 23 -19.09 14.66 -9.16
N LEU A 24 -19.16 15.34 -8.01
CA LEU A 24 -18.08 15.36 -7.02
C LEU A 24 -17.74 13.93 -6.51
N TYR A 25 -18.76 13.14 -6.16
CA TYR A 25 -18.57 11.75 -5.73
C TYR A 25 -18.01 10.86 -6.84
N GLY A 26 -18.48 11.03 -8.09
CA GLY A 26 -17.95 10.28 -9.24
C GLY A 26 -16.47 10.58 -9.50
N ARG A 27 -16.06 11.85 -9.43
CA ARG A 27 -14.65 12.25 -9.57
C ARG A 27 -13.78 11.72 -8.42
N THR A 28 -14.33 11.71 -7.20
CA THR A 28 -13.68 11.15 -6.02
C THR A 28 -13.46 9.66 -6.20
N LEU A 29 -14.50 8.91 -6.56
CA LEU A 29 -14.44 7.46 -6.79
C LEU A 29 -13.39 7.10 -7.85
N PHE A 30 -13.35 7.82 -8.97
CA PHE A 30 -12.36 7.56 -10.01
C PHE A 30 -10.92 7.77 -9.51
N LYS A 31 -10.67 8.80 -8.69
CA LYS A 31 -9.36 9.01 -8.06
C LYS A 31 -9.03 7.94 -7.03
N SER A 32 -10.01 7.51 -6.24
CA SER A 32 -9.85 6.39 -5.29
C SER A 32 -9.47 5.10 -6.01
N ILE A 33 -10.11 4.78 -7.13
CA ILE A 33 -9.76 3.62 -7.97
C ILE A 33 -8.32 3.73 -8.46
N ARG A 34 -7.89 4.90 -8.95
CA ARG A 34 -6.49 5.10 -9.37
C ARG A 34 -5.51 4.89 -8.21
N LYS A 35 -5.79 5.40 -7.01
CA LYS A 35 -4.93 5.21 -5.83
C LYS A 35 -4.85 3.74 -5.41
N PHE A 36 -5.99 3.05 -5.40
CA PHE A 36 -6.06 1.62 -5.17
C PHE A 36 -5.22 0.84 -6.20
N LEU A 37 -5.35 1.15 -7.49
CA LEU A 37 -4.55 0.48 -8.53
C LEU A 37 -3.04 0.72 -8.38
N ILE A 38 -2.61 1.95 -8.05
CA ILE A 38 -1.18 2.22 -7.81
C ILE A 38 -0.67 1.34 -6.66
N PHE A 39 -1.42 1.29 -5.57
CA PHE A 39 -1.06 0.49 -4.41
C PHE A 39 -1.02 -1.02 -4.75
N GLN A 40 -2.09 -1.53 -5.34
CA GLN A 40 -2.25 -2.93 -5.73
C GLN A 40 -1.15 -3.40 -6.68
N LEU A 41 -0.88 -2.64 -7.72
CA LEU A 41 0.17 -2.98 -8.69
C LEU A 41 1.56 -2.89 -8.08
N THR A 42 1.80 -1.95 -7.15
CA THR A 42 3.09 -1.82 -6.45
C THR A 42 3.39 -3.07 -5.61
N VAL A 43 2.39 -3.57 -4.88
CA VAL A 43 2.51 -4.75 -4.01
C VAL A 43 2.68 -6.02 -4.82
N ASN A 44 1.91 -6.18 -5.90
CA ASN A 44 2.06 -7.33 -6.79
C ASN A 44 3.42 -7.33 -7.48
N LEU A 45 3.89 -6.18 -7.96
CA LEU A 45 5.20 -6.08 -8.60
C LEU A 45 6.32 -6.44 -7.61
N SER A 46 6.29 -5.91 -6.37
CA SER A 46 7.30 -6.26 -5.37
C SER A 46 7.26 -7.74 -5.00
N ALA A 47 6.07 -8.31 -4.79
CA ALA A 47 5.90 -9.73 -4.46
C ALA A 47 6.44 -10.64 -5.56
N ILE A 48 6.12 -10.36 -6.83
CA ILE A 48 6.62 -11.11 -7.98
C ILE A 48 8.15 -11.00 -8.07
N LEU A 49 8.71 -9.79 -7.93
CA LEU A 49 10.15 -9.58 -8.00
C LEU A 49 10.88 -10.33 -6.87
N VAL A 50 10.36 -10.29 -5.64
CA VAL A 50 10.94 -11.01 -4.49
C VAL A 50 10.85 -12.52 -4.67
N ALA A 51 9.71 -13.04 -5.11
CA ALA A 51 9.53 -14.47 -5.36
C ALA A 51 10.40 -14.98 -6.51
N PHE A 52 10.61 -14.15 -7.53
CA PHE A 52 11.46 -14.49 -8.67
C PHE A 52 12.96 -14.37 -8.36
N LEU A 53 13.38 -13.29 -7.69
CA LEU A 53 14.79 -13.01 -7.41
C LEU A 53 15.29 -13.72 -6.16
N GLY A 54 14.44 -14.03 -5.19
CA GLY A 54 14.80 -14.69 -3.92
C GLY A 54 15.62 -15.98 -4.10
N PRO A 55 15.19 -16.92 -4.97
CA PRO A 55 15.94 -18.15 -5.23
C PRO A 55 17.35 -17.92 -5.79
N PHE A 56 17.56 -16.86 -6.59
CA PHE A 56 18.90 -16.52 -7.11
C PHE A 56 19.88 -16.11 -6.01
N PHE A 57 19.38 -15.69 -4.85
CA PHE A 57 20.18 -15.33 -3.68
C PHE A 57 20.21 -16.44 -2.61
N GLY A 58 19.75 -17.65 -2.94
CA GLY A 58 19.80 -18.81 -2.04
C GLY A 58 18.62 -18.94 -1.08
N PHE A 59 17.51 -18.25 -1.34
CA PHE A 59 16.26 -18.38 -0.57
C PHE A 59 15.19 -19.05 -1.44
N ASP A 60 15.00 -20.36 -1.28
CA ASP A 60 14.07 -21.15 -2.12
C ASP A 60 12.62 -20.65 -2.05
N LEU A 61 12.15 -20.28 -0.85
CA LEU A 61 10.85 -19.64 -0.64
C LEU A 61 10.97 -18.54 0.42
N PRO A 62 11.19 -17.27 0.03
CA PRO A 62 11.19 -16.15 0.98
C PRO A 62 9.82 -15.94 1.63
N LEU A 63 8.75 -16.18 0.87
CA LEU A 63 7.36 -16.16 1.33
C LEU A 63 6.71 -17.48 0.93
N THR A 64 5.97 -18.09 1.85
CA THR A 64 5.20 -19.30 1.55
C THR A 64 3.94 -18.98 0.73
N MET A 65 3.36 -19.99 0.08
CA MET A 65 2.11 -19.81 -0.67
C MET A 65 0.97 -19.28 0.22
N THR A 66 0.89 -19.72 1.48
CA THR A 66 -0.12 -19.25 2.43
C THR A 66 0.11 -17.80 2.85
N GLN A 67 1.36 -17.38 3.02
CA GLN A 67 1.71 -15.98 3.31
C GLN A 67 1.39 -15.06 2.13
N LEU A 68 1.67 -15.49 0.89
CA LEU A 68 1.31 -14.74 -0.32
C LEU A 68 -0.21 -14.61 -0.49
N LEU A 69 -0.96 -15.68 -0.23
CA LEU A 69 -2.42 -15.65 -0.23
C LEU A 69 -2.95 -14.62 0.78
N TRP A 70 -2.40 -14.64 2.00
CA TRP A 70 -2.76 -13.69 3.04
C TRP A 70 -2.51 -12.24 2.63
N ILE A 71 -1.31 -11.97 2.10
CA ILE A 71 -0.93 -10.65 1.60
C ILE A 71 -1.96 -10.21 0.55
N ASN A 72 -2.26 -11.02 -0.46
CA ASN A 72 -3.25 -10.64 -1.48
C ASN A 72 -4.63 -10.39 -0.88
N ILE A 73 -5.11 -11.22 0.05
CA ILE A 73 -6.43 -11.00 0.65
C ILE A 73 -6.49 -9.67 1.40
N ILE A 74 -5.52 -9.38 2.28
CA ILE A 74 -5.51 -8.10 3.00
C ILE A 74 -5.40 -6.93 2.04
N MET A 75 -4.46 -7.01 1.09
CA MET A 75 -4.06 -5.87 0.28
C MET A 75 -5.10 -5.55 -0.79
N ASP A 76 -5.78 -6.55 -1.34
CA ASP A 76 -6.80 -6.37 -2.35
C ASP A 76 -8.12 -5.92 -1.70
N THR A 77 -8.53 -6.57 -0.60
CA THR A 77 -9.85 -6.35 -0.01
C THR A 77 -9.86 -5.17 0.97
N LEU A 78 -8.97 -5.16 1.96
CA LEU A 78 -8.99 -4.15 3.01
C LEU A 78 -8.47 -2.82 2.48
N ALA A 79 -7.45 -2.80 1.63
CA ALA A 79 -6.98 -1.54 1.04
C ALA A 79 -8.02 -0.97 0.06
N GLY A 80 -8.70 -1.81 -0.72
CA GLY A 80 -9.83 -1.38 -1.55
C GLY A 80 -10.91 -0.65 -0.73
N LEU A 81 -11.27 -1.21 0.43
CA LEU A 81 -12.20 -0.59 1.37
C LEU A 81 -11.65 0.74 1.94
N ALA A 82 -10.36 0.81 2.27
CA ALA A 82 -9.72 2.02 2.79
C ALA A 82 -9.74 3.17 1.77
N PHE A 83 -9.52 2.88 0.48
CA PHE A 83 -9.54 3.88 -0.59
C PHE A 83 -10.96 4.27 -1.02
N ALA A 84 -11.94 3.36 -0.87
CA ALA A 84 -13.35 3.69 -1.10
C ALA A 84 -13.88 4.76 -0.12
N GLY A 85 -13.35 4.79 1.11
CA GLY A 85 -13.72 5.76 2.16
C GLY A 85 -13.08 7.14 2.04
N GLU A 86 -12.44 7.49 0.91
CA GLU A 86 -11.81 8.81 0.77
C GLU A 86 -12.81 9.98 0.78
N ALA A 87 -12.44 11.06 1.47
CA ALA A 87 -13.24 12.26 1.54
C ALA A 87 -13.39 12.93 0.15
N ALA A 88 -14.60 13.38 -0.14
CA ALA A 88 -14.92 14.12 -1.35
C ALA A 88 -14.38 15.56 -1.25
N LEU A 89 -13.22 15.81 -1.85
CA LEU A 89 -12.55 17.10 -1.76
C LEU A 89 -13.05 18.07 -2.83
N GLY A 90 -13.46 19.28 -2.43
CA GLY A 90 -13.94 20.32 -3.35
C GLY A 90 -12.93 20.70 -4.45
N ARG A 91 -11.61 20.52 -4.20
CA ARG A 91 -10.56 20.73 -5.21
C ARG A 91 -10.75 19.86 -6.45
N TYR A 92 -11.35 18.67 -6.31
CA TYR A 92 -11.61 17.80 -7.44
C TYR A 92 -12.58 18.42 -8.43
N MET A 93 -13.44 19.35 -8.02
CA MET A 93 -14.35 20.03 -8.96
C MET A 93 -13.65 21.08 -9.81
N LEU A 94 -12.55 21.67 -9.34
CA LEU A 94 -11.77 22.69 -10.04
C LEU A 94 -10.85 22.09 -11.12
N GLU A 95 -10.61 20.79 -11.08
CA GLU A 95 -9.80 20.09 -12.06
C GLU A 95 -10.52 20.00 -13.43
N LYS A 96 -9.75 19.99 -14.53
CA LYS A 96 -10.31 19.73 -15.86
C LYS A 96 -10.93 18.32 -15.94
N PRO A 97 -12.00 18.13 -16.74
CA PRO A 97 -12.55 16.80 -17.00
C PRO A 97 -11.49 15.85 -17.55
N ILE A 98 -11.53 14.59 -17.11
CA ILE A 98 -10.62 13.56 -17.61
C ILE A 98 -11.03 13.22 -19.06
N PRO A 99 -10.12 13.28 -20.03
CA PRO A 99 -10.43 12.96 -21.42
C PRO A 99 -10.85 11.50 -21.57
N LYS A 100 -11.87 11.23 -22.40
CA LYS A 100 -12.43 9.88 -22.61
C LYS A 100 -11.41 8.85 -23.12
N ASN A 101 -10.34 9.30 -23.78
CA ASN A 101 -9.28 8.45 -24.31
C ASN A 101 -8.10 8.27 -23.34
N GLU A 102 -8.15 8.84 -22.12
CA GLU A 102 -7.12 8.60 -21.12
C GLU A 102 -7.30 7.20 -20.53
N GLY A 103 -6.23 6.40 -20.56
CA GLY A 103 -6.22 5.10 -19.87
C GLY A 103 -6.49 5.26 -18.37
N LEU A 104 -7.05 4.22 -17.76
CA LEU A 104 -7.29 4.19 -16.31
C LEU A 104 -5.98 4.39 -15.53
N ILE A 105 -4.89 3.81 -16.04
CA ILE A 105 -3.54 3.94 -15.52
C ILE A 105 -2.75 4.93 -16.40
N SER A 106 -2.37 6.07 -15.85
CA SER A 106 -1.56 7.06 -16.57
C SER A 106 -0.08 6.67 -16.59
N LYS A 107 0.72 7.33 -17.46
CA LYS A 107 2.18 7.13 -17.49
C LYS A 107 2.84 7.46 -16.14
N ASP A 108 2.35 8.48 -15.46
CA ASP A 108 2.84 8.86 -14.12
C ASP A 108 2.51 7.78 -13.07
N MET A 109 1.35 7.11 -13.19
CA MET A 109 1.00 5.99 -12.33
C MET A 109 1.93 4.80 -12.58
N TRP A 110 2.22 4.47 -13.84
CA TRP A 110 3.17 3.42 -14.19
C TRP A 110 4.57 3.71 -13.64
N ALA A 111 5.09 4.92 -13.84
CA ALA A 111 6.36 5.33 -13.27
C ALA A 111 6.33 5.20 -11.73
N SER A 112 5.21 5.55 -11.11
CA SER A 112 5.06 5.42 -9.66
C SER A 112 5.11 3.97 -9.20
N VAL A 113 4.40 3.07 -9.89
CA VAL A 113 4.35 1.64 -9.60
C VAL A 113 5.73 1.00 -9.79
N LEU A 114 6.40 1.26 -10.91
CA LEU A 114 7.70 0.67 -11.21
C LEU A 114 8.78 1.09 -10.21
N VAL A 115 8.83 2.38 -9.87
CA VAL A 115 9.82 2.88 -8.90
C VAL A 115 9.52 2.35 -7.50
N ASN A 116 8.28 2.47 -7.01
CA ASN A 116 7.96 2.05 -5.65
C ASN A 116 8.01 0.53 -5.49
N GLY A 117 7.54 -0.21 -6.49
CA GLY A 117 7.57 -1.68 -6.49
C GLY A 117 9.00 -2.19 -6.60
N GLY A 118 9.82 -1.57 -7.45
CA GLY A 118 11.25 -1.88 -7.56
C GLY A 118 12.02 -1.57 -6.27
N VAL A 119 11.78 -0.41 -5.65
CA VAL A 119 12.39 -0.04 -4.35
C VAL A 119 11.94 -1.00 -3.24
N ALA A 120 10.66 -1.34 -3.17
CA ALA A 120 10.14 -2.29 -2.20
C ALA A 120 10.78 -3.67 -2.38
N ALA A 121 10.85 -4.17 -3.62
CA ALA A 121 11.55 -5.42 -3.92
C ALA A 121 13.03 -5.37 -3.54
N PHE A 122 13.72 -4.28 -3.87
CA PHE A 122 15.13 -4.10 -3.53
C PHE A 122 15.36 -4.08 -2.02
N MET A 123 14.52 -3.38 -1.26
CA MET A 123 14.59 -3.40 0.21
C MET A 123 14.27 -4.78 0.79
N SER A 124 13.31 -5.52 0.22
CA SER A 124 13.05 -6.90 0.61
C SER A 124 14.25 -7.81 0.31
N LEU A 125 14.93 -7.64 -0.81
CA LEU A 125 16.14 -8.40 -1.14
C LEU A 125 17.30 -8.03 -0.21
N ILE A 126 17.49 -6.76 0.13
CA ILE A 126 18.47 -6.35 1.14
C ILE A 126 18.14 -7.00 2.48
N PHE A 127 16.87 -7.00 2.90
CA PHE A 127 16.46 -7.65 4.13
C PHE A 127 16.87 -9.12 4.15
N LEU A 128 16.64 -9.85 3.05
CA LEU A 128 16.98 -11.27 2.91
C LEU A 128 18.50 -11.51 2.86
N THR A 129 19.23 -10.72 2.09
CA THR A 129 20.63 -11.02 1.74
C THR A 129 21.66 -10.39 2.66
N TYR A 130 21.30 -9.31 3.38
CA TYR A 130 22.26 -8.54 4.15
C TYR A 130 22.51 -9.19 5.52
N THR A 131 23.72 -9.74 5.69
CA THR A 131 24.13 -10.49 6.90
C THR A 131 23.90 -9.75 8.22
N PRO A 132 24.18 -8.44 8.35
CA PRO A 132 23.93 -7.73 9.60
C PRO A 132 22.45 -7.67 10.00
N ILE A 133 21.52 -7.68 9.04
CA ILE A 133 20.09 -7.77 9.37
C ILE A 133 19.79 -9.16 9.94
N ARG A 134 20.37 -10.21 9.36
CA ARG A 134 20.18 -11.59 9.84
C ARG A 134 20.72 -11.77 11.27
N GLU A 135 21.82 -11.12 11.61
CA GLU A 135 22.38 -11.12 12.97
C GLU A 135 21.42 -10.51 14.00
N LEU A 136 20.65 -9.47 13.64
CA LEU A 136 19.66 -8.85 14.53
C LEU A 136 18.55 -9.82 14.97
N PHE A 137 18.28 -10.85 14.17
CA PHE A 137 17.25 -11.87 14.43
C PHE A 137 17.84 -13.23 14.83
N SER A 138 19.16 -13.33 14.99
CA SER A 138 19.85 -14.57 15.35
C SER A 138 19.63 -14.99 16.82
N ARG A 139 19.21 -14.05 17.70
CA ARG A 139 19.12 -14.24 19.17
C ARG A 139 20.41 -14.75 19.81
N GLY A 140 21.57 -14.52 19.19
CA GLY A 140 22.86 -15.06 19.64
C GLY A 140 23.09 -16.55 19.30
N MET A 141 22.19 -17.16 18.52
CA MET A 141 22.35 -18.49 17.95
C MET A 141 23.16 -18.44 16.65
N ASP A 142 23.63 -19.60 16.17
CA ASP A 142 24.22 -19.69 14.84
C ASP A 142 23.18 -19.29 13.78
N ILE A 143 23.60 -18.43 12.85
CA ILE A 143 22.81 -17.87 11.76
C ILE A 143 22.23 -18.97 10.87
N GLN A 144 22.90 -20.14 10.81
CA GLN A 144 22.48 -21.31 10.03
C GLN A 144 21.56 -22.27 10.80
N SER A 145 21.26 -21.99 12.07
CA SER A 145 20.31 -22.80 12.83
C SER A 145 18.89 -22.68 12.27
N ALA A 146 18.16 -23.80 12.23
CA ALA A 146 16.78 -23.83 11.74
C ALA A 146 15.85 -22.90 12.55
N GLU A 147 16.16 -22.71 13.84
CA GLU A 147 15.42 -21.80 14.72
C GLU A 147 15.66 -20.32 14.35
N ALA A 148 16.91 -19.91 14.15
CA ALA A 148 17.23 -18.55 13.72
C ALA A 148 16.65 -18.23 12.34
N GLU A 149 16.67 -19.21 11.42
CA GLU A 149 16.05 -19.06 10.10
C GLU A 149 14.53 -18.88 10.19
N ALA A 150 13.84 -19.64 11.04
CA ALA A 150 12.40 -19.51 11.22
C ALA A 150 12.00 -18.14 11.83
N VAL A 151 12.78 -17.63 12.79
CA VAL A 151 12.60 -16.28 13.35
C VAL A 151 12.81 -15.22 12.27
N PHE A 152 13.88 -15.34 11.48
CA PHE A 152 14.21 -14.41 10.41
C PHE A 152 13.15 -14.37 9.31
N LEU A 153 12.67 -15.52 8.83
CA LEU A 153 11.60 -15.59 7.83
C LEU A 153 10.26 -15.06 8.37
N THR A 154 9.98 -15.25 9.66
CA THR A 154 8.81 -14.64 10.31
C THR A 154 8.92 -13.12 10.36
N ALA A 155 10.11 -12.60 10.70
CA ALA A 155 10.38 -11.17 10.69
C ALA A 155 10.30 -10.60 9.26
N PHE A 156 10.75 -11.33 8.25
CA PHE A 156 10.63 -10.94 6.85
C PHE A 156 9.16 -10.86 6.40
N PHE A 157 8.35 -11.85 6.75
CA PHE A 157 6.91 -11.84 6.46
C PHE A 157 6.22 -10.62 7.11
N GLY A 158 6.51 -10.35 8.39
CA GLY A 158 5.99 -9.17 9.08
C GLY A 158 6.50 -7.86 8.47
N PHE A 159 7.79 -7.78 8.14
CA PHE A 159 8.40 -6.64 7.45
C PHE A 159 7.69 -6.36 6.13
N PHE A 160 7.44 -7.37 5.31
CA PHE A 160 6.79 -7.22 4.01
C PHE A 160 5.37 -6.65 4.16
N VAL A 161 4.58 -7.20 5.08
CA VAL A 161 3.21 -6.72 5.37
C VAL A 161 3.23 -5.28 5.91
N PHE A 162 4.07 -4.98 6.90
CA PHE A 162 4.12 -3.64 7.49
C PHE A 162 4.69 -2.60 6.54
N MET A 163 5.72 -2.94 5.76
CA MET A 163 6.28 -2.07 4.72
C MET A 163 5.18 -1.64 3.75
N HIS A 164 4.35 -2.57 3.30
CA HIS A 164 3.24 -2.23 2.43
C HIS A 164 2.08 -1.54 3.16
N ALA A 165 1.81 -1.85 4.43
CA ALA A 165 0.85 -1.08 5.23
C ALA A 165 1.26 0.40 5.36
N PHE A 166 2.57 0.67 5.53
CA PHE A 166 3.11 2.03 5.50
C PHE A 166 3.06 2.64 4.09
N ASN A 167 3.28 1.83 3.04
CA ASN A 167 3.10 2.28 1.66
C ASN A 167 1.67 2.76 1.37
N THR A 168 0.65 2.25 2.07
CA THR A 168 -0.74 2.71 1.91
C THR A 168 -0.88 4.20 2.21
N PHE A 169 -0.15 4.71 3.21
CA PHE A 169 -0.12 6.15 3.52
C PHE A 169 0.50 6.96 2.36
N ASN A 170 1.56 6.44 1.76
CA ASN A 170 2.20 7.06 0.59
C ASN A 170 1.28 7.05 -0.63
N ALA A 171 0.60 5.93 -0.90
CA ALA A 171 -0.29 5.79 -2.05
C ALA A 171 -1.55 6.67 -1.93
N ARG A 172 -2.00 6.95 -0.71
CA ARG A 172 -3.18 7.76 -0.41
C ARG A 172 -3.06 9.21 -0.87
N THR A 173 -1.89 9.82 -0.74
CA THR A 173 -1.70 11.22 -1.13
C THR A 173 -0.65 11.42 -2.21
N GLN A 174 -0.96 12.30 -3.15
CA GLN A 174 -0.01 12.83 -4.12
C GLN A 174 0.75 14.06 -3.58
N SER A 175 0.30 14.62 -2.44
CA SER A 175 0.98 15.71 -1.73
C SER A 175 2.13 15.18 -0.88
N LEU A 176 3.01 16.10 -0.45
CA LEU A 176 4.10 15.78 0.49
C LEU A 176 3.59 15.59 1.93
N ASN A 177 2.37 16.05 2.23
CA ASN A 177 1.76 15.93 3.54
C ASN A 177 0.99 14.60 3.66
N LEU A 178 1.66 13.56 4.15
CA LEU A 178 1.06 12.22 4.34
C LEU A 178 -0.12 12.19 5.31
N PHE A 179 -0.18 13.16 6.22
CA PHE A 179 -1.24 13.28 7.23
C PHE A 179 -2.44 14.12 6.79
N GLU A 180 -2.44 14.61 5.54
CA GLU A 180 -3.51 15.47 5.02
C GLU A 180 -4.87 14.71 5.01
N HIS A 181 -5.87 15.27 5.69
CA HIS A 181 -7.21 14.68 5.87
C HIS A 181 -7.21 13.28 6.52
N LEU A 182 -6.15 12.87 7.23
CA LEU A 182 -6.00 11.50 7.76
C LEU A 182 -7.20 11.07 8.63
N PHE A 183 -7.65 11.96 9.50
CA PHE A 183 -8.73 11.74 10.46
C PHE A 183 -10.14 11.82 9.87
N GLU A 184 -10.28 12.35 8.64
CA GLU A 184 -11.58 12.39 7.96
C GLU A 184 -11.95 11.03 7.37
N ASN A 185 -10.96 10.23 6.98
CA ASN A 185 -11.17 8.86 6.53
C ASN A 185 -11.01 7.88 7.71
N ARG A 186 -12.08 7.75 8.51
CA ARG A 186 -12.14 6.80 9.63
C ARG A 186 -12.02 5.34 9.19
N LEU A 187 -12.47 5.02 7.98
CA LEU A 187 -12.36 3.67 7.40
C LEU A 187 -10.90 3.29 7.16
N PHE A 188 -10.08 4.22 6.66
CA PHE A 188 -8.65 4.00 6.47
C PHE A 188 -7.93 3.70 7.79
N LEU A 189 -8.21 4.46 8.85
CA LEU A 189 -7.64 4.20 10.17
C LEU A 189 -8.08 2.84 10.72
N GLY A 190 -9.36 2.49 10.54
CA GLY A 190 -9.89 1.17 10.89
C GLY A 190 -9.17 0.03 10.18
N VAL A 191 -8.98 0.15 8.86
CA VAL A 191 -8.26 -0.84 8.05
C VAL A 191 -6.81 -1.01 8.51
N ILE A 192 -6.06 0.08 8.71
CA ILE A 192 -4.67 -0.01 9.19
C ILE A 192 -4.63 -0.68 10.57
N ALA A 193 -5.53 -0.30 11.49
CA ALA A 193 -5.61 -0.94 12.80
C ALA A 193 -5.92 -2.45 12.69
N THR A 194 -6.84 -2.83 11.81
CA THR A 194 -7.14 -4.24 11.53
C THR A 194 -5.92 -4.99 10.99
N ILE A 195 -5.15 -4.40 10.07
CA ILE A 195 -3.91 -5.01 9.55
C ILE A 195 -2.92 -5.26 10.70
N PHE A 196 -2.69 -4.26 11.57
CA PHE A 196 -1.79 -4.42 12.71
C PHE A 196 -2.27 -5.50 13.69
N ILE A 197 -3.57 -5.54 14.01
CA ILE A 197 -4.14 -6.53 14.92
C ILE A 197 -3.98 -7.93 14.35
N VAL A 198 -4.45 -8.17 13.12
CA VAL A 198 -4.43 -9.52 12.56
C VAL A 198 -3.00 -9.99 12.27
N GLN A 199 -2.12 -9.09 11.80
CA GLN A 199 -0.71 -9.44 11.61
C GLN A 199 -0.03 -9.83 12.92
N THR A 200 -0.34 -9.12 14.02
CA THR A 200 0.17 -9.47 15.35
C THR A 200 -0.37 -10.83 15.80
N THR A 201 -1.67 -11.10 15.61
CA THR A 201 -2.28 -12.41 15.90
C THR A 201 -1.59 -13.53 15.14
N PHE A 202 -1.26 -13.31 13.86
CA PHE A 202 -0.59 -14.33 13.03
C PHE A 202 0.86 -14.59 13.42
N ILE A 203 1.59 -13.59 13.92
CA ILE A 203 2.95 -13.79 14.42
C ILE A 203 2.96 -14.64 15.69
N TYR A 204 2.00 -14.44 16.61
CA TYR A 204 1.98 -15.14 17.90
C TYR A 204 1.20 -16.46 17.92
N ILE A 205 0.13 -16.57 17.12
CA ILE A 205 -0.82 -17.70 17.17
C ILE A 205 -0.88 -18.46 15.83
N GLY A 206 -0.43 -17.84 14.73
CA GLY A 206 -0.57 -18.38 13.37
C GLY A 206 0.48 -19.41 12.94
N GLY A 207 1.27 -19.96 13.87
CA GLY A 207 2.46 -20.77 13.57
C GLY A 207 2.19 -21.99 12.67
N GLU A 208 1.08 -22.70 12.88
CA GLU A 208 0.73 -23.90 12.10
C GLU A 208 0.33 -23.60 10.66
N ILE A 209 -0.29 -22.44 10.40
CA ILE A 209 -0.85 -22.09 9.08
C ILE A 209 0.15 -21.27 8.25
N LEU A 210 0.88 -20.37 8.91
CA LEU A 210 1.74 -19.39 8.25
C LEU A 210 3.24 -19.62 8.49
N ARG A 211 3.61 -20.72 9.17
CA ARG A 211 5.00 -21.06 9.51
C ARG A 211 5.70 -19.89 10.23
N THR A 212 5.02 -19.32 11.22
CA THR A 212 5.51 -18.18 12.00
C THR A 212 6.00 -18.61 13.39
N VAL A 213 7.01 -17.92 13.90
CA VAL A 213 7.54 -18.09 15.26
C VAL A 213 7.33 -16.78 16.04
N PRO A 214 6.92 -16.84 17.33
CA PRO A 214 6.73 -15.63 18.11
C PRO A 214 8.00 -14.78 18.19
N LEU A 215 7.87 -13.52 17.80
CA LEU A 215 8.93 -12.52 17.83
C LEU A 215 9.05 -11.87 19.21
N GLN A 216 10.28 -11.59 19.61
CA GLN A 216 10.57 -10.79 20.80
C GLN A 216 10.26 -9.31 20.52
N PRO A 217 9.97 -8.50 21.56
CA PRO A 217 9.67 -7.07 21.39
C PRO A 217 10.77 -6.29 20.64
N ILE A 218 12.03 -6.67 20.84
CA ILE A 218 13.17 -6.02 20.17
C ILE A 218 13.23 -6.33 18.67
N GLU A 219 12.92 -7.58 18.29
CA GLU A 219 12.85 -8.03 16.89
C GLU A 219 11.69 -7.33 16.17
N TRP A 220 10.57 -7.17 16.87
CA TRP A 220 9.41 -6.44 16.37
C TRP A 220 9.77 -4.97 16.10
N LEU A 221 10.53 -4.34 17.01
CA LEU A 221 11.02 -2.97 16.84
C LEU A 221 11.93 -2.85 15.60
N TYR A 222 12.89 -3.75 15.42
CA TYR A 222 13.78 -3.74 14.23
C TYR A 222 12.99 -3.89 12.93
N MET A 223 12.07 -4.84 12.89
CA MET A 223 11.19 -5.07 11.74
C MET A 223 10.37 -3.82 11.39
N VAL A 224 9.74 -3.18 12.37
CA VAL A 224 8.93 -1.97 12.12
C VAL A 224 9.78 -0.78 11.70
N ILE A 225 10.96 -0.58 12.31
CA ILE A 225 11.88 0.49 11.90
C ILE A 225 12.29 0.31 10.44
N LEU A 226 12.67 -0.90 10.04
CA LEU A 226 13.03 -1.21 8.66
C LEU A 226 11.85 -0.98 7.71
N ALA A 227 10.64 -1.35 8.11
CA ALA A 227 9.43 -1.17 7.30
C ALA A 227 9.08 0.33 7.08
N ILE A 228 9.39 1.20 8.04
CA ILE A 228 9.13 2.64 7.95
C ILE A 228 10.03 3.32 6.90
N VAL A 229 11.19 2.75 6.57
CA VAL A 229 12.15 3.33 5.60
C VAL A 229 11.53 3.56 4.22
N LEU A 230 10.46 2.85 3.85
CA LEU A 230 9.75 3.09 2.59
C LEU A 230 9.05 4.47 2.54
N ILE A 231 8.65 5.03 3.69
CA ILE A 231 8.02 6.35 3.78
C ILE A 231 8.94 7.47 3.26
N PRO A 232 10.15 7.69 3.81
CA PRO A 232 11.04 8.74 3.33
C PRO A 232 11.47 8.53 1.88
N VAL A 233 11.63 7.28 1.41
CA VAL A 233 12.03 7.02 0.02
C VAL A 233 10.96 7.49 -0.97
N ASP A 234 9.67 7.21 -0.71
CA ASP A 234 8.59 7.71 -1.56
C ASP A 234 8.44 9.25 -1.48
N LEU A 235 8.66 9.84 -0.30
CA LEU A 235 8.67 11.29 -0.14
C LEU A 235 9.78 11.95 -0.96
N ILE A 236 11.00 11.41 -0.93
CA ILE A 236 12.12 11.89 -1.75
C ILE A 236 11.75 11.80 -3.24
N ARG A 237 11.18 10.67 -3.69
CA ARG A 237 10.70 10.52 -5.05
C ARG A 237 9.65 11.58 -5.42
N LYS A 238 8.67 11.83 -4.54
CA LYS A 238 7.67 12.89 -4.73
C LYS A 238 8.31 14.27 -4.80
N MET A 239 9.33 14.55 -4.00
CA MET A 239 10.09 15.80 -4.05
C MET A 239 10.82 15.95 -5.40
N ILE A 240 11.52 14.91 -5.87
CA ILE A 240 12.21 14.90 -7.17
C ILE A 240 11.21 15.11 -8.32
N ARG A 241 10.08 14.39 -8.30
CA ARG A 241 9.01 14.57 -9.29
C ARG A 241 8.47 16.00 -9.28
N ASN A 242 8.20 16.55 -8.10
CA ASN A 242 7.70 17.91 -7.96
C ASN A 242 8.71 18.96 -8.45
N ALA A 243 10.01 18.69 -8.31
CA ALA A 243 11.08 19.54 -8.84
C ALA A 243 11.20 19.45 -10.37
N LEU A 244 11.05 18.26 -10.96
CA LEU A 244 11.21 18.03 -12.40
C LEU A 244 9.96 18.37 -13.24
N PHE A 245 8.77 18.02 -12.76
CA PHE A 245 7.52 18.12 -13.53
C PHE A 245 6.50 19.12 -12.93
N GLY A 246 6.82 19.69 -11.76
CA GLY A 246 5.95 20.58 -10.99
C GLY A 246 4.98 19.82 -10.08
N ASN A 247 4.59 20.43 -8.97
CA ASN A 247 3.68 19.81 -8.01
C ASN A 247 2.24 19.76 -8.58
N PRO A 248 1.67 18.55 -8.81
CA PRO A 248 0.31 18.42 -9.34
C PRO A 248 -0.76 18.99 -8.40
N VAL A 249 -0.44 19.15 -7.10
CA VAL A 249 -1.35 19.70 -6.08
C VAL A 249 -1.34 21.23 -6.06
N LEU A 250 -0.20 21.88 -6.33
CA LEU A 250 -0.05 23.36 -6.28
C LEU A 250 -0.30 24.07 -7.61
N LYS A 251 -0.20 23.35 -8.75
CA LYS A 251 -0.45 23.94 -10.09
C LYS A 251 -1.89 24.41 -10.31
N GLN A 252 -2.80 24.19 -9.36
CA GLN A 252 -4.24 24.40 -9.51
C GLN A 252 -4.84 25.34 -8.45
N SER A 253 -4.03 25.93 -7.56
CA SER A 253 -4.47 26.98 -6.63
C SER A 253 -4.15 28.41 -7.12
N ARG A 254 -3.74 28.55 -8.39
CA ARG A 254 -3.53 29.84 -9.06
C ARG A 254 -4.37 29.91 -10.31
#